data_AF-A0A8T5QW12-F1
#
_entry.id   AF-A0A8T5QW12-F1
#
_cell.length_a   1.000
_cell.length_b   1.000
_cell.length_c   1.000
_cell.angle_alpha   90.00
_cell.angle_beta   90.00
_cell.angle_gamma   90.00
#
_symmetry.space_group_name_H-M   'P 1'
#
loop_
_entity.id
_entity.type
_entity.pdbx_description
1 polymer ?
#
loop_
_entity_poly.entity_id
_entity_poly.type
_entity_poly.pdbx_seq_one_letter_code
_entity_poly.pdbx_strand_id
1 'polypeptide(L)'
;MEQPKKPWEIKPDKKLYDNQEEVIALALKYISEQILKHDCISEAYVVGSFATKQVGVYDGVYSDNGFKHTASDLDLLILIDESKKIPSNWKFMNITRELGDIYFLGVLNYQNNQHIIESVLIMPSKHGTSKMKKSLTDRKYIRVK
;
A
#
# COMPACT_ATOMS: atom_id res chain seq x y z
N MET A 1 -5.58 -28.08 -12.52
CA MET A 1 -4.33 -27.68 -13.20
C MET A 1 -4.28 -26.17 -13.13
N GLU A 2 -3.31 -25.58 -12.44
CA GLU A 2 -3.10 -24.13 -12.51
C GLU A 2 -2.66 -23.77 -13.94
N GLN A 3 -3.25 -22.73 -14.51
CA GLN A 3 -2.79 -22.20 -15.79
C GLN A 3 -1.40 -21.57 -15.59
N PRO A 4 -0.48 -21.70 -16.56
CA PRO A 4 0.79 -21.02 -16.50
C PRO A 4 0.57 -19.52 -16.41
N LYS A 5 1.29 -18.87 -15.48
CA LYS A 5 1.27 -17.41 -15.34
C LYS A 5 1.70 -16.74 -16.63
N LYS A 6 1.03 -15.64 -16.97
CA LYS A 6 1.42 -14.81 -18.12
C LYS A 6 2.75 -14.12 -17.80
N PRO A 7 3.57 -13.74 -18.80
CA PRO A 7 4.90 -13.15 -18.55
C PRO A 7 4.88 -11.92 -17.64
N TRP A 8 3.83 -11.10 -17.72
CA TRP A 8 3.66 -9.90 -16.87
C TRP A 8 3.15 -10.21 -15.45
N GLU A 9 2.85 -11.47 -15.12
CA GLU A 9 2.48 -11.93 -13.78
C GLU A 9 3.69 -12.57 -13.05
N ILE A 10 4.85 -12.63 -13.70
CA ILE A 10 6.14 -12.98 -13.09
C ILE A 10 6.74 -11.70 -12.54
N LYS A 11 7.11 -11.71 -11.26
CA LYS A 11 7.69 -10.54 -10.60
C LYS A 11 9.09 -10.25 -11.18
N PRO A 12 9.31 -9.08 -11.80
CA PRO A 12 10.61 -8.73 -12.39
C PRO A 12 11.65 -8.39 -11.31
N ASP A 13 12.90 -8.25 -11.75
CA ASP A 13 14.00 -7.92 -10.85
C ASP A 13 13.87 -6.47 -10.37
N LYS A 14 14.12 -6.25 -9.08
CA LYS A 14 14.00 -4.95 -8.44
C LYS A 14 15.37 -4.28 -8.27
N LYS A 15 15.53 -3.09 -8.83
CA LYS A 15 16.65 -2.18 -8.55
C LYS A 15 16.20 -1.09 -7.57
N LEU A 16 16.91 -0.93 -6.46
CA LEU A 16 16.60 0.13 -5.49
C LEU A 16 16.93 1.52 -6.06
N TYR A 17 16.16 2.53 -5.67
CA TYR A 17 16.53 3.92 -5.93
C TYR A 17 17.76 4.32 -5.10
N ASP A 18 18.68 5.08 -5.69
CA ASP A 18 19.83 5.61 -4.94
C ASP A 18 19.38 6.72 -3.96
N ASN A 19 18.34 7.47 -4.30
CA ASN A 19 17.75 8.55 -3.50
C ASN A 19 16.52 8.12 -2.71
N GLN A 20 16.66 7.09 -1.86
CA GLN A 20 15.57 6.55 -1.02
C GLN A 20 14.82 7.63 -0.23
N GLU A 21 15.55 8.59 0.35
CA GLU A 21 14.95 9.61 1.23
C GLU A 21 14.03 10.56 0.47
N GLU A 22 14.37 10.89 -0.77
CA GLU A 22 13.57 11.76 -1.63
C GLU A 22 12.23 11.10 -2.00
N VAL A 23 12.27 9.86 -2.48
CA VAL A 23 11.04 9.13 -2.87
C VAL A 23 10.15 8.83 -1.66
N ILE A 24 10.75 8.55 -0.49
CA ILE A 24 9.98 8.37 0.76
C ILE A 24 9.34 9.70 1.18
N ALA A 25 10.06 10.81 1.16
CA ALA A 25 9.51 12.13 1.49
C ALA A 25 8.33 12.51 0.56
N LEU A 26 8.48 12.24 -0.73
CA LEU A 26 7.41 12.44 -1.72
C LEU A 26 6.18 11.58 -1.39
N ALA A 27 6.38 10.30 -1.06
CA ALA A 27 5.27 9.41 -0.70
C ALA A 27 4.56 9.85 0.58
N LEU A 28 5.30 10.26 1.62
CA LEU A 28 4.72 10.76 2.86
C LEU A 28 3.91 12.05 2.63
N LYS A 29 4.41 12.95 1.78
CA LYS A 29 3.68 14.15 1.36
C LYS A 29 2.38 13.77 0.65
N TYR A 30 2.44 12.85 -0.32
CA TYR A 30 1.25 12.38 -1.03
C TYR A 30 0.23 11.76 -0.08
N ILE A 31 0.66 10.90 0.85
CA ILE A 31 -0.21 10.29 1.86
C ILE A 31 -0.91 11.38 2.67
N SER A 32 -0.18 12.38 3.16
CA SER A 32 -0.76 13.49 3.92
C SER A 32 -1.82 14.26 3.12
N GLU A 33 -1.50 14.66 1.90
CA GLU A 33 -2.35 15.54 1.08
C GLU A 33 -3.54 14.82 0.42
N GLN A 34 -3.40 13.53 0.10
CA GLN A 34 -4.38 12.80 -0.71
C GLN A 34 -5.14 11.74 0.06
N ILE A 35 -4.55 11.17 1.12
CA ILE A 35 -5.13 10.04 1.85
C ILE A 35 -5.59 10.50 3.23
N LEU A 36 -4.71 11.11 4.03
CA LEU A 36 -5.00 11.44 5.43
C LEU A 36 -6.00 12.59 5.63
N LYS A 37 -6.32 13.32 4.56
CA LYS A 37 -7.40 14.33 4.54
C LYS A 37 -8.81 13.74 4.78
N HIS A 38 -8.96 12.43 4.72
CA HIS A 38 -10.24 11.77 4.90
C HIS A 38 -10.50 11.45 6.38
N ASP A 39 -11.64 11.92 6.89
CA ASP A 39 -12.03 11.81 8.31
C ASP A 39 -12.27 10.38 8.77
N CYS A 40 -12.51 9.44 7.86
CA CYS A 40 -12.71 8.03 8.20
C CYS A 40 -11.43 7.31 8.66
N ILE A 41 -10.27 7.98 8.65
CA ILE A 41 -8.99 7.38 9.05
C ILE A 41 -8.71 7.70 10.52
N SER A 42 -8.78 6.69 11.37
CA SER A 42 -8.44 6.76 12.79
C SER A 42 -6.94 6.66 13.02
N GLU A 43 -6.28 5.69 12.38
CA GLU A 43 -4.83 5.46 12.44
C GLU A 43 -4.34 5.05 11.06
N ALA A 44 -3.10 5.40 10.73
CA ALA A 44 -2.48 5.00 9.47
C ALA A 44 -0.98 4.76 9.60
N TYR A 45 -0.52 3.68 8.95
CA TYR A 45 0.86 3.21 9.01
C TYR A 45 1.36 2.86 7.61
N VAL A 46 2.52 3.40 7.24
CA VAL A 46 3.29 2.91 6.08
C VAL A 46 4.07 1.68 6.51
N VAL A 47 3.99 0.62 5.71
CA VAL A 47 4.71 -0.64 5.92
C VAL A 47 5.49 -1.02 4.64
N GLY A 48 6.10 -2.19 4.63
CA GLY A 48 6.74 -2.72 3.43
C GLY A 48 7.97 -1.92 2.98
N SER A 49 8.14 -1.80 1.66
CA SER A 49 9.37 -1.26 1.04
C SER A 49 9.68 0.18 1.46
N PHE A 50 8.65 1.02 1.63
CA PHE A 50 8.83 2.40 2.06
C PHE A 50 9.25 2.51 3.53
N ALA A 51 8.71 1.65 4.40
CA ALA A 51 9.10 1.62 5.82
C ALA A 51 10.49 1.02 6.04
N THR A 52 10.96 0.12 5.16
CA THR A 52 12.27 -0.53 5.28
C THR A 52 13.38 0.15 4.48
N LYS A 53 13.10 1.26 3.78
CA LYS A 53 14.04 1.92 2.85
C LYS A 53 14.54 0.99 1.73
N GLN A 54 13.63 0.21 1.16
CA GLN A 54 13.88 -0.73 0.07
C GLN A 54 12.99 -0.44 -1.15
N VAL A 55 12.73 0.84 -1.41
CA VAL A 55 11.93 1.30 -2.55
C VAL A 55 12.74 1.14 -3.82
N GLY A 56 12.15 0.57 -4.86
CA GLY A 56 12.86 0.35 -6.12
C GLY A 56 11.94 0.24 -7.31
N VAL A 57 12.55 0.22 -8.48
CA VAL A 57 11.94 0.02 -9.80
C VAL A 57 12.14 -1.41 -10.25
N TYR A 58 11.19 -1.89 -11.04
CA TYR A 58 11.28 -3.16 -11.73
C TYR A 58 11.87 -2.95 -13.12
N ASP A 59 12.65 -3.91 -13.60
CA ASP A 59 13.23 -3.89 -14.96
C ASP A 59 12.21 -4.24 -16.07
N GLY A 60 10.96 -4.52 -15.68
CA GLY A 60 9.83 -4.71 -16.58
C GLY A 60 8.52 -4.27 -15.92
N VAL A 61 7.47 -4.16 -16.74
CA VAL A 61 6.11 -3.94 -16.24
C VAL A 61 5.61 -5.21 -15.57
N TYR A 62 5.21 -5.10 -14.31
CA TYR A 62 4.59 -6.18 -13.55
C TYR A 62 3.11 -5.89 -13.35
N SER A 63 2.29 -6.93 -13.34
CA SER A 63 0.88 -6.83 -12.96
C SER A 63 0.62 -7.70 -11.75
N ASP A 64 0.18 -7.08 -10.66
CA ASP A 64 -0.39 -7.78 -9.51
C ASP A 64 -1.82 -7.32 -9.29
N ASN A 65 -2.72 -8.25 -8.97
CA ASN A 65 -4.13 -7.98 -8.67
C ASN A 65 -4.86 -7.09 -9.70
N GLY A 66 -4.47 -7.19 -10.98
CA GLY A 66 -5.03 -6.41 -12.08
C GLY A 66 -4.46 -4.99 -12.27
N PHE A 67 -3.47 -4.59 -11.47
CA PHE A 67 -2.79 -3.30 -11.59
C PHE A 67 -1.40 -3.48 -12.18
N LYS A 68 -1.14 -2.77 -13.29
CA LYS A 68 0.19 -2.70 -13.89
C LYS A 68 1.02 -1.62 -13.18
N HIS A 69 2.26 -1.93 -12.86
CA HIS A 69 3.19 -0.99 -12.26
C HIS A 69 4.63 -1.30 -12.61
N THR A 70 5.50 -0.33 -12.35
CA THR A 70 6.94 -0.39 -12.69
C THR A 70 7.83 -0.17 -11.47
N ALA A 71 7.24 0.03 -10.28
CA ALA A 71 7.99 0.23 -9.07
C ALA A 71 7.27 -0.37 -7.86
N SER A 72 7.99 -0.38 -6.73
CA SER A 72 7.52 -0.96 -5.47
C SER A 72 6.21 -0.34 -5.01
N ASP A 73 5.28 -1.16 -4.54
CA ASP A 73 4.03 -0.66 -3.98
C ASP A 73 4.27 0.17 -2.70
N LEU A 74 3.37 1.14 -2.49
CA LEU A 74 3.24 1.89 -1.26
C LEU A 74 2.16 1.22 -0.39
N ASP A 75 2.61 0.34 0.50
CA ASP A 75 1.75 -0.44 1.37
C ASP A 75 1.32 0.36 2.61
N LEU A 76 0.01 0.43 2.85
CA LEU A 76 -0.59 1.06 4.02
C LEU A 76 -1.38 0.05 4.87
N LEU A 77 -1.38 0.28 6.19
CA LEU A 77 -2.37 -0.26 7.11
C LEU A 77 -3.19 0.91 7.65
N ILE A 78 -4.50 0.85 7.49
CA ILE A 78 -5.41 1.93 7.87
C ILE A 78 -6.50 1.37 8.78
N LEU A 79 -6.61 1.94 9.98
CA LEU A 79 -7.74 1.71 10.88
C LEU A 79 -8.85 2.71 10.55
N ILE A 80 -10.03 2.20 10.22
CA ILE A 80 -11.17 3.02 9.81
C ILE A 80 -12.10 3.33 10.98
N ASP A 81 -12.54 4.58 11.10
CA ASP A 81 -13.72 4.98 11.86
C ASP A 81 -14.97 4.68 11.03
N GLU A 82 -15.69 3.62 11.41
CA GLU A 82 -16.87 3.13 10.71
C GLU A 82 -18.10 4.04 10.86
N SER A 83 -18.04 5.05 11.74
CA SER A 83 -19.06 6.11 11.79
C SER A 83 -18.95 7.10 10.62
N LYS A 84 -17.86 7.04 9.85
CA LYS A 84 -17.57 7.92 8.73
C LYS A 84 -17.59 7.14 7.41
N LYS A 85 -17.87 7.87 6.33
CA LYS A 85 -17.93 7.30 4.98
C LYS A 85 -16.52 7.10 4.42
N ILE A 86 -16.23 5.88 3.97
CA ILE A 86 -15.02 5.58 3.18
C ILE A 86 -15.11 6.29 1.81
N PRO A 87 -14.03 6.92 1.32
CA PRO A 87 -14.03 7.59 0.02
C PRO A 87 -14.43 6.66 -1.12
N SER A 88 -15.36 7.10 -1.97
CA SER A 88 -15.90 6.26 -3.06
C SER A 88 -14.90 5.98 -4.19
N ASN A 89 -13.81 6.74 -4.25
CA ASN A 89 -12.71 6.52 -5.19
C ASN A 89 -11.75 5.42 -4.73
N TRP A 90 -11.84 4.96 -3.47
CA TRP A 90 -11.07 3.82 -2.99
C TRP A 90 -11.73 2.53 -3.45
N LYS A 91 -10.97 1.66 -4.11
CA LYS A 91 -11.51 0.47 -4.77
C LYS A 91 -11.16 -0.78 -3.99
N PHE A 92 -12.16 -1.48 -3.47
CA PHE A 92 -11.95 -2.81 -2.90
C PHE A 92 -11.45 -3.76 -3.98
N MET A 93 -10.35 -4.46 -3.71
CA MET A 93 -9.69 -5.32 -4.69
C MET A 93 -10.21 -6.77 -4.67
N ASN A 94 -11.31 -7.04 -3.95
CA ASN A 94 -11.85 -8.38 -3.72
C ASN A 94 -10.85 -9.35 -3.08
N ILE A 95 -9.89 -8.82 -2.31
CA ILE A 95 -8.90 -9.59 -1.58
C ILE A 95 -9.07 -9.29 -0.10
N THR A 96 -9.40 -10.31 0.68
CA THR A 96 -9.44 -10.24 2.14
C THR A 96 -8.21 -10.96 2.69
N ARG A 97 -7.43 -10.26 3.50
CA ARG A 97 -6.32 -10.82 4.27
C ARG A 97 -6.74 -11.01 5.72
N GLU A 98 -5.91 -11.71 6.49
CA GLU A 98 -6.17 -11.96 7.91
C GLU A 98 -6.41 -10.66 8.71
N LEU A 99 -5.70 -9.57 8.34
CA LEU A 99 -5.77 -8.30 9.03
C LEU A 99 -6.93 -7.40 8.56
N GLY A 100 -7.40 -7.55 7.32
CA GLY A 100 -8.35 -6.63 6.72
C GLY A 100 -8.54 -6.83 5.22
N ASP A 101 -9.34 -5.95 4.64
CA ASP A 101 -9.65 -5.94 3.20
C ASP A 101 -8.65 -5.08 2.43
N ILE A 102 -8.20 -5.51 1.25
CA ILE A 102 -7.27 -4.72 0.43
C ILE A 102 -8.03 -3.73 -0.45
N TYR A 103 -7.60 -2.48 -0.42
CA TYR A 103 -8.11 -1.40 -1.24
C TYR A 103 -6.99 -0.75 -2.05
N PHE A 104 -7.28 -0.46 -3.31
CA PHE A 104 -6.50 0.46 -4.13
C PHE A 104 -6.90 1.89 -3.81
N LEU A 105 -5.90 2.72 -3.50
CA LEU A 105 -6.05 4.11 -3.07
C LEU A 105 -5.59 5.12 -4.13
N GLY A 106 -4.75 4.71 -5.07
CA GLY A 106 -4.24 5.58 -6.13
C GLY A 106 -2.89 5.14 -6.66
N VAL A 107 -2.26 6.04 -7.42
CA VAL A 107 -0.92 5.84 -8.00
C VAL A 107 -0.08 7.06 -7.66
N LEU A 108 1.13 6.82 -7.16
CA LEU A 108 2.17 7.83 -7.02
C LEU A 108 3.15 7.69 -8.20
N ASN A 109 3.39 8.77 -8.93
CA ASN A 109 4.37 8.80 -10.01
C ASN A 109 5.69 9.41 -9.53
N TYR A 110 6.81 8.75 -9.84
CA TYR A 110 8.14 9.26 -9.53
C TYR A 110 9.15 8.81 -10.60
N GLN A 111 9.88 9.75 -11.20
CA GLN A 111 10.85 9.48 -12.27
C GLN A 111 10.31 8.57 -13.39
N ASN A 112 9.09 8.85 -13.86
CA ASN A 112 8.35 8.06 -14.87
C ASN A 112 7.97 6.63 -14.43
N ASN A 113 8.12 6.30 -13.15
CA ASN A 113 7.69 5.03 -12.59
C ASN A 113 6.41 5.17 -11.78
N GLN A 114 5.59 4.12 -11.83
CA GLN A 114 4.30 4.05 -11.15
C GLN A 114 4.42 3.20 -9.90
N HIS A 115 4.16 3.82 -8.75
CA HIS A 115 4.01 3.17 -7.46
C HIS A 115 2.51 3.03 -7.18
N ILE A 116 2.01 1.80 -7.10
CA ILE A 116 0.62 1.56 -6.69
C ILE A 116 0.51 1.84 -5.20
N ILE A 117 -0.59 2.46 -4.79
CA ILE A 117 -0.90 2.68 -3.39
C ILE A 117 -2.02 1.73 -3.00
N GLU A 118 -1.66 0.72 -2.21
CA GLU A 118 -2.59 -0.26 -1.66
C GLU A 118 -2.65 -0.12 -0.14
N SER A 119 -3.82 -0.41 0.42
CA SER A 119 -3.99 -0.46 1.86
C SER A 119 -4.77 -1.68 2.28
N VAL A 120 -4.38 -2.25 3.41
CA VAL A 120 -5.29 -3.08 4.20
C VAL A 120 -6.15 -2.13 5.03
N LEU A 121 -7.45 -2.09 4.75
CA LEU A 121 -8.43 -1.37 5.56
C LEU A 121 -8.94 -2.28 6.67
N ILE A 122 -8.87 -1.78 7.89
CA ILE A 122 -9.18 -2.49 9.11
C ILE A 122 -10.40 -1.80 9.72
N MET A 123 -11.54 -2.40 9.50
CA MET A 123 -12.83 -2.02 10.10
C MET A 123 -13.00 -2.77 11.45
N PRO A 124 -13.01 -2.11 12.61
CA PRO A 124 -13.11 -2.75 13.92
C PRO A 124 -14.27 -3.74 14.10
N SER A 125 -15.43 -3.48 13.50
CA SER A 125 -16.62 -4.33 13.59
C SER A 125 -16.44 -5.69 12.89
N LYS A 126 -15.55 -5.73 11.87
CA LYS A 126 -15.27 -6.90 11.03
C LYS A 126 -13.92 -7.55 11.34
N HIS A 127 -12.94 -6.77 11.78
CA HIS A 127 -11.55 -7.20 11.90
C HIS A 127 -11.02 -7.01 13.32
N GLY A 128 -10.20 -7.96 13.79
CA GLY A 128 -9.58 -7.88 15.12
C GLY A 128 -8.45 -6.85 15.17
N THR A 129 -8.69 -5.69 15.78
CA THR A 129 -7.70 -4.60 15.93
C THR A 129 -6.46 -5.02 16.75
N SER A 130 -6.59 -6.00 17.64
CA SER A 130 -5.47 -6.59 18.38
C SER A 130 -4.45 -7.28 17.46
N LYS A 131 -4.91 -7.93 16.39
CA LYS A 131 -4.02 -8.58 15.41
C LYS A 131 -3.19 -7.57 14.63
N MET A 132 -3.80 -6.44 14.26
CA MET A 132 -3.08 -5.32 13.65
C MET A 132 -1.99 -4.80 14.59
N LYS A 133 -2.33 -4.53 15.85
CA LYS A 133 -1.34 -4.01 16.82
C LYS A 133 -0.17 -4.98 16.99
N LYS A 134 -0.45 -6.28 17.06
CA LYS A 134 0.57 -7.34 17.11
C LYS A 134 1.40 -7.40 15.81
N SER A 135 0.80 -7.25 14.64
CA SER A 135 1.56 -7.29 13.39
C SER A 135 2.52 -6.10 13.26
N LEU A 136 2.20 -4.96 13.89
CA LEU A 136 3.06 -3.78 13.95
C LEU A 136 4.23 -3.92 14.94
N THR A 137 4.11 -4.73 16.02
CA THR A 137 5.25 -4.93 16.93
C THR A 137 6.39 -5.69 16.26
N ASP A 138 6.08 -6.56 15.31
CA ASP A 138 7.04 -7.47 14.68
C ASP A 138 7.60 -6.90 13.37
N ARG A 139 7.25 -5.66 13.00
CA ARG A 139 7.57 -5.07 11.69
C ARG A 139 8.08 -3.64 11.82
N LYS A 140 8.93 -3.23 10.86
CA LYS A 140 9.23 -1.81 10.66
C LYS A 140 8.02 -1.13 10.02
N TYR A 141 7.65 0.02 10.56
CA TYR A 141 6.56 0.85 10.06
C TYR A 141 6.89 2.34 10.27
N ILE A 142 6.19 3.21 9.53
CA ILE A 142 6.17 4.65 9.78
C ILE A 142 4.73 5.01 10.12
N ARG A 143 4.49 5.50 11.35
CA ARG A 143 3.17 6.00 11.72
C ARG A 143 2.95 7.36 11.07
N VAL A 144 1.83 7.52 10.37
CA VAL A 144 1.48 8.76 9.66
C VAL A 144 0.18 9.38 10.16
N LYS A 145 -0.61 8.66 10.96
CA LYS A 145 -1.74 9.17 11.78
C LYS A 145 -1.96 8.26 12.99
#